data_AF-A0A353HV62-F1
#
_entry.id   AF-A0A353HV62-F1
#
_cell.length_a   1.000
_cell.length_b   1.000
_cell.length_c   1.000
_cell.angle_alpha   90.00
_cell.angle_beta   90.00
_cell.angle_gamma   90.00
#
_symmetry.space_group_name_H-M   'P 1'
#
loop_
_entity.id
_entity.type
_entity.pdbx_description
1 polymer ?
#
loop_
_entity_poly.entity_id
_entity_poly.type
_entity_poly.pdbx_seq_one_letter_code
_entity_poly.pdbx_strand_id
1 'polypeptide(L)' 'MFDFVRNNKRILQGVLLLLIIPSFVLVGVESYQNRGDSNNGVASVDGRSITQQEWDDAQRRQIDQARQQMGQQFA' A
#
# COMPACT_ATOMS: atom_id res chain seq x y z
N MET A 1 38.58 -22.41 2.91
CA MET A 1 37.40 -21.61 2.48
C MET A 1 36.84 -20.76 3.61
N PHE A 2 36.57 -21.35 4.79
CA PHE A 2 36.11 -20.60 5.97
C PHE A 2 37.12 -19.59 6.52
N ASP A 3 38.42 -19.83 6.35
CA ASP A 3 39.48 -18.89 6.77
C ASP A 3 39.42 -17.56 6.02
N PHE A 4 39.04 -17.56 4.75
CA PHE A 4 38.91 -16.33 3.96
C PHE A 4 37.80 -15.43 4.52
N VAL A 5 36.67 -16.03 4.89
CA VAL A 5 35.54 -15.35 5.53
C VAL A 5 35.94 -14.80 6.90
N ARG A 6 36.66 -15.61 7.69
CA ARG A 6 37.08 -15.24 9.04
C ARG A 6 38.12 -14.12 9.04
N ASN A 7 39.05 -14.12 8.08
CA ASN A 7 40.10 -13.12 7.98
C ASN A 7 39.60 -11.78 7.41
N ASN A 8 38.59 -11.82 6.53
CA ASN A 8 38.03 -10.65 5.85
C ASN A 8 36.65 -10.24 6.37
N LYS A 9 36.33 -10.55 7.64
CA LYS A 9 35.00 -10.32 8.23
C LYS A 9 34.50 -8.88 8.04
N ARG A 10 35.37 -7.88 8.19
CA ARG A 10 35.01 -6.46 8.00
C ARG A 10 34.65 -6.11 6.55
N ILE A 11 35.40 -6.66 5.58
CA ILE A 11 35.13 -6.48 4.15
C ILE A 11 33.81 -7.16 3.80
N LEU A 12 33.61 -8.39 4.27
CA LEU A 12 32.38 -9.13 4.04
C LEU A 12 31.16 -8.42 4.64
N GLN A 13 31.30 -7.85 5.84
CA GLN A 13 30.27 -7.02 6.46
C GLN A 13 29.98 -5.75 5.66
N GLY A 14 31.02 -5.09 5.13
CA GLY A 14 30.87 -3.92 4.26
C GLY A 14 30.13 -4.26 2.96
N VAL A 15 30.49 -5.37 2.30
CA VAL A 15 29.80 -5.85 1.10
C VAL A 15 28.35 -6.22 1.39
N LEU A 16 28.09 -6.94 2.49
CA LEU A 16 26.73 -7.26 2.91
C LEU A 16 25.89 -6.01 3.15
N LEU A 17 26.44 -5.01 3.86
CA LEU A 17 25.76 -3.74 4.08
C LEU A 17 25.47 -3.02 2.75
N LEU A 18 26.45 -3.00 1.85
CA LEU A 18 26.32 -2.40 0.52
C LEU A 18 25.27 -3.11 -0.35
N LEU A 19 25.00 -4.40 -0.14
CA LEU A 19 23.92 -5.11 -0.84
C LEU A 19 22.55 -4.89 -0.18
N ILE A 20 22.52 -4.81 1.15
CA ILE A 20 21.28 -4.61 1.92
C ILE A 20 20.72 -3.20 1.67
N ILE A 21 21.54 -2.16 1.80
CA ILE A 21 21.07 -0.76 1.75
C ILE A 21 20.32 -0.44 0.43
N PRO A 22 20.86 -0.72 -0.77
CA PRO A 22 20.17 -0.48 -2.03
C PRO A 22 18.87 -1.27 -2.14
N SER A 23 18.86 -2.52 -1.68
CA SER A 23 17.65 -3.35 -1.68
C SER A 23 16.54 -2.70 -0.84
N PHE A 24 16.88 -2.16 0.33
CA PHE A 24 15.92 -1.44 1.18
C PHE A 24 15.50 -0.08 0.62
N VAL A 25 16.39 0.65 -0.05
CA VAL A 25 16.04 1.94 -0.67
C VAL A 25 15.12 1.73 -1.87
N LEU A 26 15.44 0.77 -2.75
CA LEU A 26 14.67 0.51 -3.96
C LEU A 26 13.31 -0.12 -3.65
N VAL A 27 13.25 -1.12 -2.75
CA VAL A 27 12.00 -1.86 -2.46
C VAL A 27 11.24 -1.30 -1.25
N GLY A 28 11.96 -0.78 -0.25
CA GLY A 28 11.38 -0.33 1.01
C GLY A 28 10.66 1.02 0.89
N VAL A 29 11.14 1.93 0.05
CA VAL A 29 10.52 3.24 -0.15
C VAL A 29 9.14 3.10 -0.83
N GLU A 30 9.04 2.25 -1.85
CA GLU A 30 7.77 1.92 -2.51
C GLU A 30 6.81 1.19 -1.54
N SER A 31 7.34 0.30 -0.70
CA SER A 31 6.55 -0.41 0.33
C SER A 31 6.05 0.49 1.48
N TYR A 32 6.73 1.60 1.77
CA TYR A 32 6.27 2.60 2.73
C TYR A 32 5.19 3.50 2.12
N GLN A 33 5.35 3.86 0.84
CA GLN A 33 4.36 4.60 0.10
C GLN A 33 3.07 3.78 -0.04
N ASN A 34 3.14 2.55 -0.55
CA ASN A 34 1.97 1.70 -0.74
C ASN A 34 1.27 1.27 0.56
N ARG A 35 1.94 1.31 1.73
CA ARG A 35 1.30 1.00 3.04
C ARG A 35 0.80 2.25 3.77
N GLY A 36 1.51 3.37 3.67
CA GLY A 36 1.01 4.68 4.12
C GLY A 36 -0.20 5.16 3.32
N ASP A 37 -0.31 4.68 2.09
CA ASP A 37 -1.45 4.84 1.20
C ASP A 37 -2.53 3.77 1.46
N SER A 38 -2.68 3.33 2.71
CA SER A 38 -3.98 2.82 3.18
C SER A 38 -5.06 3.92 3.16
N ASN A 39 -4.65 5.16 2.86
CA ASN A 39 -5.47 6.30 2.47
C ASN A 39 -5.50 6.55 0.94
N ASN A 40 -4.95 5.63 0.13
CA ASN A 40 -5.11 5.67 -1.33
C ASN A 40 -6.58 5.43 -1.55
N GLY A 41 -7.25 6.47 -2.01
CA GLY A 41 -8.64 6.38 -2.31
C GLY A 41 -8.88 5.29 -3.36
N VAL A 42 -10.10 4.76 -3.40
CA VAL A 42 -10.53 3.88 -4.50
C VAL A 42 -10.48 4.59 -5.84
N ALA A 43 -10.49 5.92 -5.83
CA ALA A 43 -10.28 6.79 -6.98
C ALA A 43 -9.80 8.16 -6.52
N SER A 44 -9.17 8.91 -7.43
CA SER A 44 -8.98 10.35 -7.28
C SER A 44 -9.81 11.09 -8.33
N VAL A 45 -10.58 12.09 -7.89
CA VAL A 45 -11.39 12.95 -8.76
C VAL A 45 -11.04 14.39 -8.46
N ASP A 46 -10.67 15.16 -9.49
CA ASP A 46 -10.30 16.58 -9.36
C ASP A 46 -9.21 16.84 -8.29
N GLY A 47 -8.24 15.92 -8.19
CA GLY A 47 -7.16 16.00 -7.21
C GLY A 47 -7.56 15.68 -5.76
N ARG A 48 -8.81 15.25 -5.50
CA ARG A 48 -9.26 14.75 -4.21
C ARG A 48 -9.23 13.22 -4.22
N SER A 49 -8.61 12.62 -3.21
CA SER A 49 -8.61 11.16 -3.00
C SER A 49 -9.93 10.76 -2.32
N ILE A 50 -10.66 9.80 -2.88
CA ILE A 50 -11.91 9.27 -2.31
C ILE A 50 -11.58 8.00 -1.55
N THR A 51 -11.61 8.04 -0.22
CA THR A 51 -11.25 6.88 0.61
C THR A 51 -12.21 5.70 0.41
N GLN A 52 -11.72 4.49 0.73
CA GLN A 52 -12.56 3.28 0.72
C GLN A 52 -13.83 3.45 1.56
N GLN A 53 -13.70 4.08 2.74
CA GLN A 53 -14.82 4.32 3.65
C GLN A 53 -15.87 5.27 3.04
N GLU A 54 -15.43 6.38 2.42
CA GLU A 54 -16.35 7.32 1.77
C GLU A 54 -17.10 6.69 0.60
N TRP A 55 -16.43 5.82 -0.16
CA TRP A 55 -17.06 5.06 -1.24
C TRP A 55 -18.10 4.07 -0.71
N ASP A 56 -17.77 3.31 0.33
CA ASP A 56 -18.69 2.35 0.96
C ASP A 56 -19.95 3.06 1.47
N ASP A 57 -19.78 4.20 2.15
CA ASP A 57 -20.87 5.01 2.67
C ASP A 57 -21.72 5.62 1.54
N ALA A 58 -21.08 6.10 0.47
CA ALA A 58 -21.80 6.63 -0.70
C ALA A 58 -22.61 5.53 -1.41
N GLN A 59 -22.03 4.34 -1.56
CA GLN A 59 -22.69 3.21 -2.18
C GLN A 59 -23.91 2.74 -1.37
N ARG A 60 -23.78 2.66 -0.05
CA ARG A 60 -24.91 2.35 0.84
C ARG A 60 -26.06 3.35 0.67
N ARG A 61 -25.76 4.65 0.67
CA ARG A 61 -26.77 5.70 0.46
C ARG A 61 -27.47 5.57 -0.89
N GLN A 62 -26.74 5.28 -1.97
CA GLN A 62 -27.34 5.05 -3.29
C GLN A 62 -28.31 3.86 -3.28
N ILE A 63 -27.91 2.75 -2.67
CA ILE A 63 -28.76 1.56 -2.54
C ILE A 63 -30.00 1.87 -1.70
N ASP A 64 -29.86 2.58 -0.58
CA ASP A 64 -30.98 2.94 0.28
C ASP A 64 -31.96 3.89 -0.42
N GLN A 65 -31.46 4.86 -1.19
CA GLN A 65 -32.29 5.73 -2.03
C GLN A 65 -33.01 4.94 -3.12
N ALA A 66 -32.32 4.04 -3.81
CA ALA A 66 -32.89 3.16 -4.82
C ALA A 66 -34.00 2.28 -4.23
N ARG A 67 -33.78 1.72 -3.03
CA ARG A 67 -34.80 0.96 -2.27
C ARG A 67 -36.00 1.81 -1.89
N GLN A 68 -35.80 3.06 -1.48
CA GLN A 68 -36.90 3.98 -1.16
C GLN A 68 -37.74 4.34 -2.39
N GLN A 69 -37.10 4.53 -3.55
CA GLN A 69 -37.77 4.88 -4.80
C GLN A 69 -38.50 3.69 -5.43
N MET A 70 -37.96 2.48 -5.31
CA MET A 70 -38.51 1.27 -5.92
C MET A 70 -39.27 0.38 -4.94
N GLY A 71 -39.66 0.94 -3.78
CA GLY A 71 -40.06 0.22 -2.56
C GLY A 71 -41.10 -0.91 -2.68
N GLN A 72 -41.93 -0.97 -3.74
CA GLN A 72 -42.94 -2.02 -3.95
C GLN A 72 -42.67 -2.94 -5.15
N GLN A 73 -41.59 -2.74 -5.92
CA GLN A 73 -41.27 -3.53 -7.13
C GLN A 73 -40.04 -4.45 -6.98
N PHE A 74 -39.39 -4.47 -5.81
CA PHE A 74 -38.21 -5.31 -5.52
C PHE A 74 -38.49 -6.60 -4.76
N ALA A 75 -39.77 -6.95 -4.54
CA ALA A 75 -40.18 -8.21 -3.91
C ALA A 75 -40.37 -9.30 -4.98
#